data_AF-A0A2P2NN27-F1
#
_entry.id   AF-A0A2P2NN27-F1
#
_cell.length_a   1.000
_cell.length_b   1.000
_cell.length_c   1.000
_cell.angle_alpha   90.00
_cell.angle_beta   90.00
_cell.angle_gamma   90.00
#
_symmetry.space_group_name_H-M   'P 1'
#
loop_
_entity.id
_entity.type
_entity.pdbx_description
1 polymer ?
#
loop_
_entity_poly.entity_id
_entity_poly.type
_entity_poly.pdbx_seq_one_letter_code
_entity_poly.pdbx_strand_id
1 'polypeptide(L)'
;MISFIHLAKNVSAAELGWYEDVILDACCQNIASSDEIWHHVVEMSVLFVTCIQRSNPRSQWYEMILNEMLGHLERQPRNKDRRVAWLTFIEPLFCGVGIMLLAHTRRIFPLFFRWMHADDDQTVLLV
;
A
#
# COMPACT_ATOMS: atom_id res chain seq x y z
N MET A 1 -15.41 0.22 0.83
CA MET A 1 -14.11 0.34 0.13
C MET A 1 -14.21 1.14 -1.17
N ILE A 2 -15.04 0.73 -2.15
CA ILE A 2 -15.15 1.43 -3.45
C ILE A 2 -15.51 2.91 -3.32
N SER A 3 -16.46 3.28 -2.46
CA SER A 3 -16.82 4.69 -2.23
C SER A 3 -15.64 5.50 -1.68
N PHE A 4 -14.81 4.90 -0.81
CA PHE A 4 -13.62 5.56 -0.28
C PHE A 4 -12.52 5.73 -1.32
N ILE A 5 -12.33 4.75 -2.20
CA ILE A 5 -11.44 4.87 -3.36
C ILE A 5 -11.91 6.02 -4.27
N HIS A 6 -13.22 6.11 -4.50
CA HIS A 6 -13.80 7.23 -5.25
C HIS A 6 -13.52 8.57 -4.57
N LEU A 7 -13.69 8.68 -3.25
CA LEU A 7 -13.36 9.89 -2.50
C LEU A 7 -11.87 10.23 -2.62
N ALA A 8 -10.96 9.27 -2.40
CA ALA A 8 -9.52 9.49 -2.47
C ALA A 8 -9.05 9.99 -3.84
N LYS A 9 -9.74 9.61 -4.93
CA LYS A 9 -9.44 10.05 -6.30
C LYS A 9 -10.04 11.40 -6.68
N ASN A 10 -11.12 11.84 -6.03
CA ASN A 10 -11.92 12.98 -6.48
C ASN A 10 -11.98 14.15 -5.48
N VAL A 11 -11.70 13.90 -4.20
CA VAL A 11 -11.70 14.92 -3.14
C VAL A 11 -10.30 15.53 -3.02
N SER A 12 -10.24 16.82 -2.69
CA SER A 12 -8.95 17.50 -2.55
C SER A 12 -8.18 17.04 -1.32
N ALA A 13 -6.85 17.04 -1.40
CA ALA A 13 -5.99 16.70 -0.26
C ALA A 13 -6.23 17.62 0.95
N ALA A 14 -6.59 18.89 0.72
CA ALA A 14 -6.89 19.84 1.78
C ALA A 14 -8.14 19.43 2.58
N GLU A 15 -9.18 18.92 1.92
CA GLU A 15 -10.41 18.46 2.57
C GLU A 15 -10.18 17.14 3.33
N LEU A 16 -9.41 16.23 2.75
CA LEU A 16 -9.07 14.96 3.40
C LEU A 16 -8.11 15.14 4.59
N GLY A 17 -7.22 16.13 4.53
CA GLY A 17 -6.24 16.42 5.58
C GLY A 17 -6.88 16.78 6.93
N TRP A 18 -8.10 17.33 6.96
CA TRP A 18 -8.83 17.59 8.21
C TRP A 18 -9.16 16.31 9.00
N TYR A 19 -9.15 15.16 8.33
CA TYR A 19 -9.47 13.86 8.90
C TYR A 19 -8.29 12.89 8.80
N GLU A 20 -7.07 13.41 8.62
CA GLU A 20 -5.84 12.64 8.37
C GLU A 20 -5.71 11.42 9.28
N ASP A 21 -5.62 11.63 10.59
CA ASP A 21 -5.34 10.56 11.53
C ASP A 21 -6.44 9.50 11.54
N VAL A 22 -7.71 9.90 11.43
CA VAL A 22 -8.86 9.00 11.44
C VAL A 22 -8.88 8.13 10.16
N ILE A 23 -8.62 8.75 9.01
CA ILE A 23 -8.60 8.04 7.73
C ILE A 23 -7.44 7.06 7.69
N LEU A 24 -6.24 7.50 8.07
CA LEU A 24 -5.03 6.69 7.96
C LEU A 24 -4.96 5.59 9.02
N ASP A 25 -5.47 5.83 10.23
CA ASP A 25 -5.66 4.77 11.23
C ASP A 25 -6.65 3.71 10.74
N ALA A 26 -7.79 4.13 10.18
CA ALA A 26 -8.75 3.19 9.58
C ALA A 26 -8.13 2.39 8.42
N CYS A 27 -7.22 2.98 7.63
CA CYS A 27 -6.47 2.26 6.59
C CYS A 27 -5.61 1.14 7.20
N CYS A 28 -4.86 1.42 8.27
CA CYS A 28 -4.05 0.42 8.98
C CYS A 28 -4.91 -0.72 9.54
N GLN A 29 -6.03 -0.39 10.21
CA GLN A 29 -6.94 -1.39 10.76
C GLN A 29 -7.58 -2.28 9.66
N ASN A 30 -7.91 -1.69 8.50
CA ASN A 30 -8.45 -2.44 7.38
C ASN A 30 -7.44 -3.40 6.73
N ILE A 31 -6.16 -3.01 6.66
CA ILE A 31 -5.08 -3.89 6.18
C ILE A 31 -4.96 -5.12 7.07
N ALA A 32 -5.07 -4.94 8.39
CA ALA A 32 -4.96 -6.02 9.36
C ALA A 32 -6.14 -7.01 9.32
N SER A 33 -7.32 -6.58 8.89
CA SER A 33 -8.57 -7.28 9.20
C SER A 33 -9.10 -8.24 8.14
N SER A 34 -8.67 -8.19 6.86
CA SER A 34 -9.36 -8.99 5.84
C SER A 34 -8.55 -9.44 4.63
N ASP A 35 -8.72 -10.72 4.32
CA ASP A 35 -8.12 -11.41 3.17
C ASP A 35 -8.95 -11.25 1.89
N GLU A 36 -10.28 -11.16 1.99
CA GLU A 36 -11.20 -11.13 0.85
C GLU A 36 -11.27 -9.77 0.16
N ILE A 37 -11.08 -8.68 0.90
CA ILE A 37 -11.14 -7.30 0.37
C ILE A 37 -9.76 -6.70 0.12
N TRP A 38 -8.69 -7.50 0.22
CA TRP A 38 -7.29 -7.06 0.16
C TRP A 38 -7.01 -6.12 -1.02
N HIS A 39 -7.49 -6.46 -2.22
CA HIS A 39 -7.33 -5.63 -3.42
C HIS A 39 -7.78 -4.18 -3.22
N HIS A 40 -8.98 -4.00 -2.68
CA HIS A 40 -9.53 -2.67 -2.45
C HIS A 40 -8.90 -1.98 -1.24
N VAL A 41 -8.45 -2.75 -0.24
CA VAL A 41 -7.77 -2.21 0.93
C VAL A 41 -6.41 -1.62 0.53
N VAL A 42 -5.62 -2.33 -0.28
CA VAL A 42 -4.33 -1.80 -0.76
C VAL A 42 -4.55 -0.55 -1.60
N GLU A 43 -5.44 -0.59 -2.59
CA GLU A 43 -5.70 0.57 -3.46
C GLU A 43 -6.12 1.79 -2.63
N MET A 44 -7.09 1.62 -1.74
CA MET A 44 -7.60 2.69 -0.88
C MET A 44 -6.51 3.28 0.01
N SER A 45 -5.73 2.43 0.69
CA SER A 45 -4.68 2.85 1.62
C SER A 45 -3.57 3.60 0.90
N VAL A 46 -3.14 3.12 -0.28
CA VAL A 46 -2.14 3.84 -1.09
C VAL A 46 -2.67 5.19 -1.54
N LEU A 47 -3.90 5.26 -2.04
CA LEU A 47 -4.48 6.52 -2.49
C LEU A 47 -4.60 7.55 -1.36
N PHE A 48 -5.10 7.15 -0.18
CA PHE A 48 -5.23 8.10 0.93
C PHE A 48 -3.88 8.57 1.47
N VAL A 49 -2.93 7.65 1.71
CA VAL A 49 -1.64 8.07 2.28
C VAL A 49 -0.89 8.96 1.31
N THR A 50 -0.91 8.66 0.01
CA THR A 50 -0.22 9.48 -1.00
C THR A 50 -0.91 10.82 -1.26
N CYS A 51 -2.24 10.87 -1.15
CA CYS A 51 -3.01 12.10 -1.28
C CYS A 51 -2.78 13.03 -0.07
N ILE A 52 -2.91 12.50 1.15
CA ILE A 52 -2.83 13.26 2.40
C ILE A 52 -1.37 13.64 2.72
N GLN A 53 -0.43 12.70 2.59
CA GLN A 53 0.99 12.90 2.96
C GLN A 53 1.86 13.39 1.80
N ARG A 54 1.25 13.86 0.70
CA ARG A 54 1.97 14.21 -0.55
C ARG A 54 3.20 15.09 -0.35
N SER A 55 3.14 16.05 0.57
CA SER A 55 4.22 17.00 0.86
C SER A 55 5.20 16.53 1.94
N ASN A 56 4.96 15.38 2.56
CA ASN A 56 5.75 14.86 3.67
C ASN A 56 6.19 13.40 3.42
N PRO A 57 7.25 13.17 2.63
CA PRO A 57 7.79 11.83 2.39
C PRO A 57 8.35 11.15 3.65
N ARG A 58 8.51 11.88 4.76
CA ARG A 58 8.98 11.37 6.06
C ARG A 58 7.84 11.11 7.04
N SER A 59 6.60 11.19 6.58
CA SER A 59 5.45 10.92 7.43
C SER A 59 5.48 9.48 7.95
N GLN A 60 5.25 9.32 9.26
CA GLN A 60 5.16 8.02 9.90
C GLN A 60 4.02 7.17 9.32
N TRP A 61 3.00 7.81 8.73
CA TRP A 61 1.88 7.11 8.11
C TRP A 61 2.29 6.24 6.92
N TYR A 62 3.29 6.68 6.13
CA TYR A 62 3.86 5.84 5.08
C TYR A 62 4.48 4.57 5.66
N GLU A 63 5.29 4.73 6.72
CA GLU A 63 5.95 3.61 7.39
C GLU A 63 4.93 2.63 7.98
N MET A 64 3.92 3.13 8.69
CA MET A 64 2.89 2.30 9.31
C MET A 64 2.13 1.48 8.26
N ILE A 65 1.59 2.15 7.22
CA ILE A 65 0.81 1.49 6.17
C ILE A 65 1.66 0.46 5.41
N LEU A 66 2.89 0.83 5.03
CA LEU A 66 3.78 -0.08 4.32
C LEU A 66 4.17 -1.28 5.20
N ASN A 67 4.44 -1.06 6.49
CA ASN A 67 4.81 -2.14 7.40
C ASN A 67 3.68 -3.15 7.62
N GLU A 68 2.44 -2.68 7.74
CA GLU A 68 1.27 -3.54 7.81
C GLU A 68 1.12 -4.35 6.52
N MET A 69 1.19 -3.71 5.35
CA MET A 69 1.09 -4.43 4.08
C MET A 69 2.17 -5.51 3.92
N LEU A 70 3.43 -5.14 4.21
CA LEU A 70 4.55 -6.07 4.15
C LEU A 70 4.39 -7.23 5.14
N GLY A 71 3.84 -6.99 6.33
CA GLY A 71 3.58 -8.06 7.31
C GLY A 71 2.63 -9.11 6.76
N HIS A 72 1.58 -8.69 6.03
CA HIS A 72 0.64 -9.62 5.38
C HIS A 72 1.28 -10.38 4.21
N LEU A 73 2.11 -9.72 3.42
CA LEU A 73 2.82 -10.33 2.29
C LEU A 73 3.88 -11.33 2.76
N GLU A 74 4.60 -11.02 3.84
CA GLU A 74 5.62 -11.91 4.42
C GLU A 74 5.02 -13.16 5.05
N ARG A 75 3.82 -13.05 5.67
CA ARG A 75 3.08 -14.20 6.22
C ARG A 75 2.56 -15.14 5.14
N GLN A 76 2.06 -14.60 4.03
CA GLN A 76 1.48 -15.38 2.92
C GLN A 76 2.07 -15.00 1.56
N PRO A 77 3.38 -15.18 1.34
CA PRO A 77 4.07 -14.64 0.17
C PRO A 77 3.77 -15.39 -1.12
N ARG A 78 3.09 -16.53 -1.06
CA ARG A 78 2.62 -17.27 -2.26
C ARG A 78 1.16 -16.99 -2.58
N ASN A 79 0.46 -16.20 -1.76
CA ASN A 79 -0.91 -15.82 -2.05
C ASN A 79 -0.92 -14.89 -3.28
N LYS A 80 -1.45 -15.40 -4.40
CA LYS A 80 -1.45 -14.72 -5.69
C LYS A 80 -2.22 -13.41 -5.63
N ASP A 81 -3.44 -13.43 -5.10
CA ASP A 81 -4.32 -12.26 -5.03
C ASP A 81 -3.68 -11.14 -4.21
N ARG A 82 -3.01 -11.49 -3.11
CA ARG A 82 -2.31 -10.49 -2.28
C ARG A 82 -1.15 -9.84 -2.99
N ARG A 83 -0.29 -10.67 -3.58
CA ARG A 83 0.88 -10.21 -4.32
C ARG A 83 0.48 -9.34 -5.50
N VAL A 84 -0.43 -9.82 -6.34
CA VAL A 84 -0.88 -9.12 -7.56
C VAL A 84 -1.49 -7.79 -7.17
N ALA A 85 -2.44 -7.76 -6.23
CA ALA A 85 -3.03 -6.51 -5.76
C ALA A 85 -2.00 -5.50 -5.25
N TRP A 86 -1.02 -5.96 -4.47
CA TRP A 86 0.03 -5.08 -3.95
C TRP A 86 0.93 -4.54 -5.06
N LEU A 87 1.40 -5.40 -5.97
CA LEU A 87 2.22 -4.98 -7.10
C LEU A 87 1.48 -3.99 -8.02
N THR A 88 0.17 -4.20 -8.24
CA THR A 88 -0.66 -3.33 -9.08
C THR A 88 -0.77 -1.91 -8.53
N PHE A 89 -0.77 -1.71 -7.21
CA PHE A 89 -1.12 -0.42 -6.60
C PHE A 89 0.01 0.26 -5.83
N ILE A 90 1.15 -0.38 -5.59
CA ILE A 90 2.16 0.16 -4.67
C ILE A 90 2.97 1.33 -5.23
N GLU A 91 3.05 1.49 -6.55
CA GLU A 91 3.92 2.48 -7.21
C GLU A 91 3.75 3.91 -6.64
N PRO A 92 2.53 4.48 -6.49
CA PRO A 92 2.38 5.83 -5.93
C PRO A 92 2.95 5.97 -4.52
N LEU A 93 2.87 4.92 -3.70
CA LEU A 93 3.45 4.91 -2.36
C LEU A 93 4.98 4.94 -2.44
N PHE A 94 5.58 4.16 -3.34
CA PHE A 94 7.03 4.19 -3.55
C PHE A 94 7.50 5.57 -4.03
N CYS A 95 6.77 6.20 -4.95
CA CYS A 95 7.05 7.57 -5.38
C CYS A 95 6.91 8.57 -4.22
N GLY A 96 5.89 8.41 -3.36
CA GLY A 96 5.65 9.27 -2.21
C GLY A 96 6.73 9.17 -1.13
N VAL A 97 7.26 7.96 -0.88
CA VAL A 97 8.33 7.71 0.10
C VAL A 97 9.71 8.09 -0.46
N GLY A 98 9.93 7.87 -1.75
CA GLY A 98 11.19 8.18 -2.44
C GLY A 98 12.39 7.43 -1.84
N ILE A 99 13.49 8.14 -1.58
CA ILE A 99 14.75 7.53 -1.10
C ILE A 99 14.61 6.80 0.24
N MET A 100 13.61 7.14 1.05
CA MET A 100 13.37 6.47 2.33
C MET A 100 12.94 5.01 2.15
N LEU A 101 12.52 4.62 0.94
CA LEU A 101 12.20 3.23 0.60
C LEU A 101 13.39 2.28 0.81
N LEU A 102 14.62 2.81 0.75
CA LEU A 102 15.84 2.04 1.02
C LEU A 102 15.80 1.34 2.38
N ALA A 103 15.16 1.95 3.39
CA ALA A 103 14.98 1.34 4.71
C ALA A 103 14.13 0.05 4.68
N HIS A 104 13.27 -0.10 3.67
CA HIS A 104 12.36 -1.24 3.53
C HIS A 104 12.86 -2.31 2.55
N THR A 105 13.95 -2.07 1.83
CA THR A 105 14.53 -3.01 0.84
C THR A 105 14.81 -4.39 1.44
N ARG A 106 15.24 -4.46 2.71
CA ARG A 106 15.46 -5.73 3.42
C ARG A 106 14.22 -6.61 3.49
N ARG A 107 13.02 -6.02 3.50
CA ARG A 107 11.72 -6.73 3.53
C ARG A 107 11.16 -6.93 2.11
N ILE A 108 11.27 -5.92 1.27
CA ILE A 108 10.73 -5.93 -0.11
C ILE A 108 11.50 -6.89 -1.01
N PHE A 109 12.84 -6.87 -0.99
CA PHE A 109 13.64 -7.66 -1.93
C PHE A 109 13.43 -9.17 -1.78
N PRO A 110 13.39 -9.77 -0.58
CA PRO A 110 13.07 -11.19 -0.42
C PRO A 110 11.71 -11.58 -1.03
N LEU A 111 10.71 -10.68 -0.98
CA LEU A 111 9.43 -10.90 -1.64
C LEU A 111 9.62 -10.89 -3.17
N PHE A 112 10.32 -9.89 -3.71
CA PHE A 112 10.58 -9.78 -5.16
C PHE A 112 11.34 -10.99 -5.69
N PHE A 113 12.44 -11.40 -5.04
CA PHE A 113 13.20 -12.58 -5.43
C PHE A 113 12.35 -13.85 -5.43
N ARG A 114 11.41 -13.98 -4.49
CA ARG A 114 10.48 -15.11 -4.45
C ARG A 114 9.46 -15.04 -5.57
N TRP A 115 8.96 -13.85 -5.88
CA TRP A 115 7.93 -13.62 -6.88
C TRP A 115 8.44 -13.64 -8.32
N MET A 116 9.74 -13.44 -8.54
CA MET A 116 10.37 -13.65 -9.85
C MET A 116 10.19 -15.09 -10.37
N HIS A 117 9.95 -16.04 -9.47
CA HIS A 117 9.73 -17.45 -9.78
C HIS A 117 8.25 -17.83 -9.70
N ALA A 118 7.34 -16.84 -9.63
CA ALA A 118 5.91 -17.11 -9.65
C ALA A 118 5.50 -17.63 -11.04
N ASP A 119 4.78 -18.74 -11.06
CA ASP A 119 4.30 -19.38 -12.29
C ASP A 119 2.93 -18.81 -12.69
N ASP A 120 2.87 -17.50 -12.92
CA ASP A 120 1.70 -16.79 -13.43
C ASP A 120 2.08 -15.51 -14.18
N ASP A 121 1.23 -15.13 -15.12
CA ASP A 121 1.38 -13.97 -16.01
C ASP A 121 0.95 -12.63 -15.37
N GLN A 122 0.24 -12.68 -14.25
CA GLN A 122 -0.27 -11.50 -13.54
C GLN A 122 0.77 -10.89 -12.60
N THR A 123 1.82 -11.64 -12.23
CA THR A 123 2.87 -11.15 -11.35
C THR A 123 3.89 -10.35 -12.16
N VAL A 124 3.68 -9.04 -12.20
CA VAL A 124 4.59 -8.09 -12.87
C VAL A 124 5.41 -7.35 -11.80
N LEU A 125 6.73 -7.56 -11.80
CA LEU A 125 7.67 -6.93 -10.88
C LEU A 125 8.26 -5.60 -11.41
N LEU A 126 7.73 -5.10 -12.53
CA LEU A 126 8.07 -3.78 -13.03
C LEU A 126 7.33 -2.76 -12.16
N VAL A 127 8.01 -2.30 -11.11
CA VAL A 127 7.66 -1.07 -10.39
C VAL A 127 8.47 0.06 -10.99
#